data_AF-A3Z311-F1
#
_entry.id   AF-A3Z311-F1
#
_cell.length_a   1.000
_cell.length_b   1.000
_cell.length_c   1.000
_cell.angle_alpha   90.00
_cell.angle_beta   90.00
_cell.angle_gamma   90.00
#
_symmetry.space_group_name_H-M   'P 1'
#
loop_
_entity.id
_entity.type
_entity.pdbx_description
1 polymer ?
#
loop_
_entity_poly.entity_id
_entity_poly.type
_entity_poly.pdbx_seq_one_letter_code
_entity_poly.pdbx_strand_id
1 'polypeptide(L)'
;LEHGLKVTPEAQFEQPKRWSRGALCMGPRRAQWMEEQHQRPAIAIGPWIAYAQSLLSTQHLDQWRQKLGPTLLVVLAHSWGPVHRQNDLPATIQSIEALRQNQGYDSVIWLRHWQDPAEIPLPRGWIQACNGHRSNPWFLDAMRTLLQLSTGLVSNSFGTHLGYGIQMNCRLHWLDLPSTQNLDALSMEQQQREQIEWERRRELGQQLQQVSHDERALRNLLLPYWGFDHVLSPAAMRALLIS
;
A
#
# COMPACT_ATOMS: atom_id res chain seq x y z
N LEU A 1 -9.97 2.53 -11.50
CA LEU A 1 -8.73 3.14 -10.98
C LEU A 1 -8.40 2.43 -9.66
N GLU A 2 -7.15 2.43 -9.20
CA GLU A 2 -6.86 1.95 -7.85
C GLU A 2 -7.43 2.99 -6.86
N HIS A 3 -8.33 2.54 -6.00
CA HIS A 3 -8.90 3.34 -4.94
C HIS A 3 -8.38 2.72 -3.66
N GLY A 4 -7.29 3.32 -3.15
CA GLY A 4 -6.54 2.92 -1.96
C GLY A 4 -7.34 2.19 -0.90
N LEU A 5 -6.65 1.35 -0.12
CA LEU A 5 -7.23 0.60 0.99
C LEU A 5 -8.14 1.51 1.82
N LYS A 6 -9.33 1.03 2.18
CA LYS A 6 -10.18 1.58 3.24
C LYS A 6 -10.35 0.52 4.31
N VAL A 7 -10.31 0.91 5.59
CA VAL A 7 -10.32 -0.03 6.71
C VAL A 7 -11.55 0.07 7.59
N THR A 8 -12.48 0.96 7.26
CA THR A 8 -13.79 1.09 7.90
C THR A 8 -14.94 1.14 6.88
N PRO A 9 -16.17 0.76 7.27
CA PRO A 9 -17.35 0.90 6.43
C PRO A 9 -17.81 2.36 6.25
N GLU A 10 -17.45 3.28 7.15
CA GLU A 10 -17.80 4.71 7.08
C GLU A 10 -17.04 5.44 5.96
N ALA A 11 -15.97 4.84 5.44
CA ALA A 11 -15.29 5.35 4.27
C ALA A 11 -16.26 5.37 3.08
N GLN A 12 -16.38 6.52 2.40
CA GLN A 12 -17.12 6.57 1.15
C GLN A 12 -16.39 5.73 0.10
N PHE A 13 -17.03 4.63 -0.30
CA PHE A 13 -16.63 3.87 -1.46
C PHE A 13 -17.16 4.53 -2.73
N GLU A 14 -16.53 4.24 -3.86
CA GLU A 14 -17.11 4.63 -5.14
C GLU A 14 -18.47 3.98 -5.30
N GLN A 15 -19.49 4.80 -5.51
CA GLN A 15 -20.82 4.29 -5.79
C GLN A 15 -20.79 3.53 -7.13
N PRO A 16 -21.18 2.24 -7.13
CA PRO A 16 -21.30 1.47 -8.35
C PRO A 16 -22.16 2.23 -9.36
N LYS A 17 -21.65 2.42 -10.59
CA LYS A 17 -22.40 3.09 -11.64
C LYS A 17 -23.66 2.27 -11.95
N ARG A 18 -24.77 2.92 -12.29
CA ARG A 18 -26.04 2.23 -12.52
C ARG A 18 -25.94 1.07 -13.51
N TRP A 19 -25.07 1.19 -14.51
CA TRP A 19 -24.79 0.19 -15.54
C TRP A 19 -23.78 -0.91 -15.15
N SER A 20 -23.13 -0.84 -13.99
CA SER A 20 -22.24 -1.91 -13.53
C SER A 20 -23.05 -3.10 -13.00
N ARG A 21 -22.61 -4.32 -13.34
CA ARG A 21 -23.21 -5.58 -12.86
C ARG A 21 -22.77 -5.97 -11.44
N GLY A 22 -21.71 -5.32 -10.95
CA GLY A 22 -21.12 -5.54 -9.64
C GLY A 22 -19.87 -4.70 -9.48
N ALA A 23 -19.05 -5.04 -8.49
CA ALA A 23 -17.76 -4.44 -8.24
C ALA A 23 -16.68 -5.51 -8.03
N LEU A 24 -15.44 -5.21 -8.42
CA LEU A 24 -14.26 -5.97 -8.02
C LEU A 24 -13.54 -5.21 -6.91
N CYS A 25 -12.97 -5.92 -5.95
CA CYS A 25 -12.18 -5.33 -4.86
C CYS A 25 -11.04 -6.25 -4.41
N MET A 26 -10.12 -5.74 -3.58
CA MET A 26 -8.99 -6.54 -3.10
C MET A 26 -9.43 -7.62 -2.11
N GLY A 27 -9.91 -7.21 -0.94
CA GLY A 27 -10.24 -8.13 0.15
C GLY A 27 -11.73 -8.42 0.33
N PRO A 28 -12.05 -9.55 0.96
CA PRO A 28 -13.43 -9.97 1.24
C PRO A 28 -14.18 -8.99 2.15
N ARG A 29 -13.49 -8.30 3.08
CA ARG A 29 -14.13 -7.29 3.93
C ARG A 29 -14.68 -6.11 3.12
N ARG A 30 -13.98 -5.70 2.06
CA ARG A 30 -14.49 -4.66 1.15
C ARG A 30 -15.64 -5.18 0.29
N ALA A 31 -15.61 -6.44 -0.13
CA ALA A 31 -16.71 -7.04 -0.86
C ALA A 31 -17.99 -7.01 -0.02
N GLN A 32 -17.90 -7.48 1.23
CA GLN A 32 -19.01 -7.47 2.18
C GLN A 32 -19.62 -6.07 2.36
N TRP A 33 -18.81 -5.05 2.66
CA TRP A 33 -19.32 -3.68 2.85
C TRP A 33 -19.99 -3.12 1.59
N MET A 34 -19.43 -3.38 0.42
CA MET A 34 -20.01 -2.94 -0.86
C MET A 34 -21.38 -3.57 -1.10
N GLU A 35 -21.53 -4.87 -0.79
CA GLU A 35 -22.79 -5.59 -0.92
C GLU A 35 -23.85 -5.06 0.04
N GLU A 36 -23.49 -4.88 1.32
CA GLU A 36 -24.38 -4.34 2.36
C GLU A 36 -24.86 -2.92 2.02
N GLN A 37 -23.96 -2.05 1.53
CA GLN A 37 -24.27 -0.64 1.27
C GLN A 37 -24.97 -0.39 -0.06
N HIS A 38 -24.69 -1.19 -1.08
CA HIS A 38 -25.16 -0.93 -2.44
C HIS A 38 -26.11 -1.98 -3.00
N GLN A 39 -26.34 -3.09 -2.27
CA GLN A 39 -27.20 -4.19 -2.70
C GLN A 39 -26.82 -4.72 -4.09
N ARG A 40 -25.51 -4.79 -4.35
CA ARG A 40 -24.92 -5.22 -5.63
C ARG A 40 -23.77 -6.18 -5.38
N PRO A 41 -23.60 -7.22 -6.21
CA PRO A 41 -22.50 -8.17 -6.05
C PRO A 41 -21.14 -7.48 -6.00
N ALA A 42 -20.31 -7.89 -5.06
CA ALA A 42 -18.91 -7.46 -4.99
C ALA A 42 -17.99 -8.68 -4.82
N ILE A 43 -16.95 -8.75 -5.64
CA ILE A 43 -16.08 -9.93 -5.70
C ILE A 43 -14.67 -9.53 -5.30
N ALA A 44 -14.18 -10.15 -4.22
CA ALA A 44 -12.78 -10.06 -3.85
C ALA A 44 -11.93 -10.84 -4.85
N ILE A 45 -10.90 -10.20 -5.39
CA ILE A 45 -9.99 -10.79 -6.37
C ILE A 45 -8.52 -10.70 -5.93
N GLY A 46 -8.27 -10.38 -4.67
CA GLY A 46 -6.92 -10.22 -4.16
C GLY A 46 -6.28 -8.87 -4.47
N PRO A 47 -5.04 -8.63 -4.01
CA PRO A 47 -4.38 -7.34 -4.15
C PRO A 47 -4.14 -6.99 -5.62
N TRP A 48 -4.43 -5.74 -6.02
CA TRP A 48 -4.30 -5.30 -7.41
C TRP A 48 -2.91 -5.54 -8.02
N ILE A 49 -1.86 -5.50 -7.19
CA ILE A 49 -0.48 -5.75 -7.61
C ILE A 49 -0.26 -7.14 -8.22
N ALA A 50 -1.10 -8.13 -7.88
CA ALA A 50 -1.04 -9.47 -8.44
C ALA A 50 -1.23 -9.47 -9.96
N TYR A 51 -1.97 -8.49 -10.48
CA TYR A 51 -2.31 -8.33 -11.90
C TYR A 51 -1.45 -7.29 -12.63
N ALA A 52 -0.59 -6.57 -11.92
CA ALA A 52 0.34 -5.61 -12.51
C ALA A 52 1.53 -6.32 -13.18
N GLN A 53 2.20 -5.63 -14.09
CA GLN A 53 3.41 -6.10 -14.75
C GLN A 53 4.61 -5.24 -14.38
N SER A 54 5.81 -5.81 -14.37
CA SER A 54 7.00 -4.99 -14.14
C SER A 54 7.27 -4.10 -15.35
N LEU A 55 7.75 -2.88 -15.11
CA LEU A 55 8.25 -2.02 -16.18
C LEU A 55 9.60 -2.50 -16.71
N LEU A 56 10.33 -3.28 -15.91
CA LEU A 56 11.61 -3.86 -16.29
C LEU A 56 11.43 -5.31 -16.73
N SER A 57 12.20 -5.71 -17.75
CA SER A 57 12.32 -7.13 -18.08
C SER A 57 12.98 -7.89 -16.92
N THR A 58 12.77 -9.21 -16.87
CA THR A 58 13.39 -10.07 -15.85
C THR A 58 14.91 -9.91 -15.82
N GLN A 59 15.57 -9.84 -16.99
CA GLN A 59 17.01 -9.61 -17.09
C GLN A 59 17.44 -8.29 -16.43
N HIS A 60 16.71 -7.19 -16.67
CA HIS A 60 17.04 -5.90 -16.05
C HIS A 60 16.73 -5.90 -14.55
N LEU A 61 15.66 -6.56 -14.11
CA LEU A 61 15.38 -6.73 -12.68
C LEU A 61 16.54 -7.44 -11.98
N ASP A 62 17.05 -8.52 -12.56
CA ASP A 62 18.12 -9.31 -11.95
C ASP A 62 19.45 -8.53 -11.91
N GLN A 63 19.76 -7.77 -12.96
CA GLN A 63 20.91 -6.86 -12.96
C GLN A 63 20.80 -5.81 -11.85
N TRP A 64 19.64 -5.20 -11.68
CA TRP A 64 19.42 -4.21 -10.62
C TRP A 64 19.45 -4.84 -9.23
N ARG A 65 18.87 -6.03 -9.03
CA ARG A 65 18.97 -6.74 -7.74
C ARG A 65 20.42 -7.06 -7.38
N GLN A 66 21.22 -7.51 -8.33
CA GLN A 66 22.66 -7.75 -8.10
C GLN A 66 23.40 -6.48 -7.71
N LYS A 67 23.06 -5.35 -8.35
CA LYS A 67 23.67 -4.05 -8.06
C LYS A 67 23.25 -3.47 -6.71
N LEU A 68 21.98 -3.66 -6.33
CA LEU A 68 21.41 -3.07 -5.11
C LEU A 68 21.61 -3.94 -3.87
N GLY A 69 21.72 -5.26 -4.02
CA GLY A 69 21.69 -6.20 -2.90
C GLY A 69 20.31 -6.25 -2.22
N PRO A 70 20.21 -6.82 -1.00
CA PRO A 70 19.00 -6.76 -0.19
C PRO A 70 18.54 -5.32 -0.01
N THR A 71 17.33 -5.02 -0.49
CA THR A 71 16.86 -3.64 -0.62
C THR A 71 15.62 -3.40 0.24
N LEU A 72 15.63 -2.30 0.99
CA LEU A 72 14.51 -1.84 1.80
C LEU A 72 13.74 -0.75 1.06
N LEU A 73 12.48 -1.03 0.73
CA LEU A 73 11.54 -0.03 0.19
C LEU A 73 10.88 0.73 1.34
N VAL A 74 10.91 2.06 1.30
CA VAL A 74 10.28 2.93 2.30
C VAL A 74 9.00 3.50 1.70
N VAL A 75 7.87 3.27 2.37
CA VAL A 75 6.57 3.85 2.01
C VAL A 75 5.90 4.39 3.26
N LEU A 76 5.82 5.72 3.40
CA LEU A 76 5.28 6.36 4.60
C LEU A 76 3.85 6.88 4.38
N ALA A 77 3.22 7.29 5.49
CA ALA A 77 2.02 8.11 5.44
C ALA A 77 2.29 9.35 4.57
N HIS A 78 1.45 9.57 3.57
CA HIS A 78 1.54 10.71 2.66
C HIS A 78 0.22 11.47 2.57
N SER A 79 0.32 12.74 2.17
CA SER A 79 -0.82 13.61 1.90
C SER A 79 -1.61 13.11 0.69
N TRP A 80 -2.92 13.31 0.67
CA TRP A 80 -3.75 12.99 -0.48
C TRP A 80 -4.87 14.01 -0.62
N GLY A 81 -4.98 14.62 -1.81
CA GLY A 81 -6.01 15.63 -2.07
C GLY A 81 -5.97 16.76 -1.03
N PRO A 82 -7.06 17.01 -0.27
CA PRO A 82 -7.11 18.04 0.77
C PRO A 82 -6.52 17.62 2.12
N VAL A 83 -6.15 16.35 2.32
CA VAL A 83 -5.58 15.85 3.58
C VAL A 83 -4.07 15.99 3.55
N HIS A 84 -3.52 16.78 4.47
CA HIS A 84 -2.08 16.96 4.62
C HIS A 84 -1.54 16.09 5.74
N ARG A 85 -0.48 15.33 5.48
CA ARG A 85 0.21 14.50 6.46
C ARG A 85 1.67 14.89 6.57
N GLN A 86 2.20 14.84 7.79
CA GLN A 86 3.57 15.19 8.08
C GLN A 86 4.23 14.09 8.92
N ASN A 87 5.44 13.72 8.51
CA ASN A 87 6.31 12.80 9.24
C ASN A 87 7.52 13.59 9.78
N ASP A 88 8.05 13.16 10.92
CA ASP A 88 9.36 13.62 11.40
C ASP A 88 10.45 13.01 10.52
N LEU A 89 10.87 13.74 9.49
CA LEU A 89 11.84 13.25 8.50
C LEU A 89 13.19 12.89 9.14
N PRO A 90 13.82 13.73 9.98
CA PRO A 90 15.05 13.36 10.69
C PRO A 90 14.93 12.07 11.51
N ALA A 91 13.90 11.95 12.36
CA ALA A 91 13.72 10.74 13.19
C ALA A 91 13.42 9.50 12.33
N THR A 92 12.70 9.69 11.23
CA THR A 92 12.39 8.61 10.28
C THR A 92 13.63 8.12 9.56
N ILE A 93 14.48 9.02 9.05
CA ILE A 93 15.74 8.66 8.40
C ILE A 93 16.64 7.90 9.38
N GLN A 94 16.77 8.38 10.61
CA GLN A 94 17.56 7.71 11.65
C GLN A 94 17.05 6.28 11.92
N SER A 95 15.73 6.11 12.05
CA SER A 95 15.11 4.81 12.33
C SER A 95 15.27 3.83 11.17
N ILE A 96 15.13 4.31 9.92
CA ILE A 96 15.33 3.50 8.73
C ILE A 96 16.80 3.09 8.57
N GLU A 97 17.75 3.99 8.85
CA GLU A 97 19.18 3.64 8.78
C GLU A 97 19.55 2.60 9.85
N ALA A 98 19.03 2.74 11.07
CA ALA A 98 19.20 1.73 12.12
C ALA A 98 18.60 0.37 11.71
N LEU A 99 17.38 0.39 11.15
CA LEU A 99 16.73 -0.82 10.63
C LEU A 99 17.53 -1.46 9.50
N ARG A 100 18.00 -0.65 8.54
CA ARG A 100 18.83 -1.06 7.40
C ARG A 100 20.05 -1.84 7.88
N GLN A 101 20.79 -1.28 8.83
CA GLN A 101 21.99 -1.89 9.39
C GLN A 101 21.66 -3.17 10.19
N ASN A 102 20.67 -3.11 11.07
CA ASN A 102 20.32 -4.22 11.96
C ASN A 102 19.71 -5.42 11.23
N GLN A 103 19.10 -5.21 10.07
CA GLN A 103 18.45 -6.27 9.28
C GLN A 103 19.22 -6.63 8.00
N GLY A 104 20.42 -6.06 7.79
CA GLY A 104 21.30 -6.43 6.69
C GLY A 104 20.80 -6.00 5.30
N TYR A 105 20.25 -4.79 5.19
CA TYR A 105 19.87 -4.20 3.90
C TYR A 105 21.02 -3.37 3.31
N ASP A 106 21.40 -3.66 2.07
CA ASP A 106 22.49 -2.97 1.37
C ASP A 106 22.02 -1.63 0.77
N SER A 107 20.77 -1.57 0.33
CA SER A 107 20.19 -0.40 -0.34
C SER A 107 18.86 0.02 0.27
N VAL A 108 18.56 1.32 0.14
CA VAL A 108 17.27 1.90 0.52
C VAL A 108 16.67 2.62 -0.68
N ILE A 109 15.42 2.31 -0.98
CA ILE A 109 14.60 3.04 -1.94
C ILE A 109 13.51 3.79 -1.18
N TRP A 110 13.55 5.12 -1.23
CA TRP A 110 12.51 5.98 -0.69
C TRP A 110 11.44 6.25 -1.74
N LEU A 111 10.25 5.66 -1.57
CA LEU A 111 9.11 5.94 -2.44
C LEU A 111 8.37 7.18 -1.92
N ARG A 112 8.58 8.32 -2.58
CA ARG A 112 7.82 9.54 -2.31
C ARG A 112 6.45 9.49 -2.98
N HIS A 113 5.48 10.19 -2.40
CA HIS A 113 4.21 10.44 -3.08
C HIS A 113 4.40 11.52 -4.17
N TRP A 114 3.55 11.50 -5.19
CA TRP A 114 3.68 12.41 -6.34
C TRP A 114 3.47 13.88 -5.96
N GLN A 115 2.73 14.16 -4.88
CA GLN A 115 2.49 15.51 -4.33
C GLN A 115 3.60 15.98 -3.39
N ASP A 116 4.47 15.08 -2.93
CA ASP A 116 5.58 15.47 -2.05
C ASP A 116 6.62 16.27 -2.85
N PRO A 117 7.45 17.09 -2.17
CA PRO A 117 8.55 17.81 -2.80
C PRO A 117 9.38 16.89 -3.71
N ALA A 118 9.79 17.43 -4.86
CA ALA A 118 10.55 16.66 -5.84
C ALA A 118 11.92 16.21 -5.32
N GLU A 119 12.49 16.95 -4.37
CA GLU A 119 13.73 16.64 -3.69
C GLU A 119 13.50 16.58 -2.18
N ILE A 120 13.77 15.42 -1.60
CA ILE A 120 13.75 15.19 -0.15
C ILE A 120 15.22 15.06 0.28
N PRO A 121 15.65 15.69 1.39
CA PRO A 121 17.04 15.63 1.85
C PRO A 121 17.36 14.25 2.46
N LEU A 122 17.57 13.26 1.59
CA LEU A 122 17.87 11.88 1.95
C LEU A 122 19.38 11.64 2.07
N PRO A 123 19.82 10.64 2.86
CA PRO A 123 21.22 10.24 2.93
C PRO A 123 21.81 9.91 1.55
N ARG A 124 23.11 10.20 1.37
CA ARG A 124 23.82 9.87 0.14
C ARG A 124 23.75 8.36 -0.12
N GLY A 125 23.39 7.99 -1.34
CA GLY A 125 23.28 6.59 -1.78
C GLY A 125 21.88 6.00 -1.64
N TRP A 126 20.97 6.66 -0.91
CA TRP A 126 19.56 6.28 -0.96
C TRP A 126 18.96 6.69 -2.31
N ILE A 127 18.11 5.82 -2.85
CA ILE A 127 17.44 6.06 -4.12
C ILE A 127 16.09 6.70 -3.83
N GLN A 128 15.83 7.87 -4.38
CA GLN A 128 14.50 8.47 -4.35
C GLN A 128 13.70 8.00 -5.56
N ALA A 129 12.52 7.43 -5.34
CA ALA A 129 11.62 6.93 -6.39
C ALA A 129 10.22 7.53 -6.26
N CYS A 130 9.45 7.51 -7.34
CA CYS A 130 8.04 7.89 -7.39
C CYS A 130 7.33 6.99 -8.41
N ASN A 131 6.21 6.38 -8.03
CA ASN A 131 5.40 5.56 -8.94
C ASN A 131 4.34 6.39 -9.70
N GLY A 132 4.35 7.73 -9.53
CA GLY A 132 3.53 8.68 -10.28
C GLY A 132 2.14 8.92 -9.67
N HIS A 133 1.31 9.66 -10.42
CA HIS A 133 -0.09 9.89 -10.06
C HIS A 133 -0.92 8.60 -10.21
N ARG A 134 -1.95 8.39 -9.39
CA ARG A 134 -2.85 7.23 -9.48
C ARG A 134 -3.56 7.05 -10.83
N SER A 135 -3.60 8.11 -11.65
CA SER A 135 -4.15 8.10 -13.02
C SER A 135 -3.13 7.71 -14.08
N ASN A 136 -1.86 7.55 -13.71
CA ASN A 136 -0.84 7.02 -14.60
C ASN A 136 -1.17 5.54 -14.90
N PRO A 137 -1.30 5.13 -16.18
CA PRO A 137 -1.55 3.72 -16.52
C PRO A 137 -0.47 2.78 -15.97
N TRP A 138 0.76 3.27 -15.78
CA TRP A 138 1.88 2.51 -15.23
C TRP A 138 2.03 2.61 -13.71
N PHE A 139 1.07 3.19 -12.99
CA PHE A 139 1.18 3.42 -11.54
C PHE A 139 1.42 2.12 -10.74
N LEU A 140 0.65 1.08 -11.03
CA LEU A 140 0.80 -0.23 -10.39
C LEU A 140 2.02 -0.99 -10.90
N ASP A 141 2.37 -0.82 -12.18
CA ASP A 141 3.54 -1.47 -12.79
C ASP A 141 4.84 -0.92 -12.22
N ALA A 142 4.92 0.39 -12.00
CA ALA A 142 6.02 1.04 -11.29
C ALA A 142 6.11 0.55 -9.84
N MET A 143 4.99 0.48 -9.12
CA MET A 143 4.97 -0.08 -7.76
C MET A 143 5.44 -1.55 -7.74
N ARG A 144 5.01 -2.35 -8.71
CA ARG A 144 5.42 -3.75 -8.83
C ARG A 144 6.92 -3.87 -9.08
N THR A 145 7.46 -3.02 -9.95
CA THR A 145 8.90 -2.95 -10.23
C THR A 145 9.68 -2.68 -8.95
N LEU A 146 9.28 -1.68 -8.16
CA LEU A 146 9.94 -1.32 -6.90
C LEU A 146 9.88 -2.45 -5.87
N LEU A 147 8.73 -3.11 -5.73
CA LEU A 147 8.58 -4.28 -4.85
C LEU A 147 9.44 -5.45 -5.31
N GLN A 148 9.51 -5.72 -6.61
CA GLN A 148 10.34 -6.81 -7.16
C GLN A 148 11.85 -6.55 -6.99
N LEU A 149 12.27 -5.29 -6.87
CA LEU A 149 13.65 -4.93 -6.55
C LEU A 149 13.96 -5.01 -5.05
N SER A 150 12.93 -5.18 -4.20
CA SER A 150 13.04 -5.05 -2.75
C SER A 150 12.82 -6.37 -2.02
N THR A 151 13.54 -6.59 -0.93
CA THR A 151 13.37 -7.74 -0.04
C THR A 151 12.73 -7.34 1.29
N GLY A 152 12.67 -6.04 1.59
CA GLY A 152 11.95 -5.48 2.72
C GLY A 152 11.06 -4.31 2.32
N LEU A 153 10.00 -4.08 3.09
CA LEU A 153 9.13 -2.92 3.01
C LEU A 153 8.96 -2.34 4.41
N VAL A 154 9.28 -1.06 4.59
CA VAL A 154 9.11 -0.33 5.85
C VAL A 154 8.03 0.75 5.73
N SER A 155 7.17 0.85 6.74
CA SER A 155 6.09 1.84 6.78
C SER A 155 5.68 2.23 8.19
N ASN A 156 5.14 3.43 8.34
CA ASN A 156 4.40 3.89 9.53
C ASN A 156 2.89 4.07 9.27
N SER A 157 2.39 3.53 8.14
CA SER A 157 1.01 3.73 7.73
C SER A 157 0.35 2.42 7.30
N PHE A 158 -0.87 2.20 7.78
CA PHE A 158 -1.63 1.03 7.42
C PHE A 158 -2.36 1.30 6.11
N GLY A 159 -1.72 0.98 4.99
CA GLY A 159 -2.21 1.32 3.64
C GLY A 159 -1.91 0.24 2.61
N THR A 160 -2.39 0.43 1.37
CA THR A 160 -2.40 -0.59 0.31
C THR A 160 -1.05 -1.30 0.13
N HIS A 161 0.05 -0.56 0.24
CA HIS A 161 1.42 -1.05 0.06
C HIS A 161 1.76 -2.22 0.97
N LEU A 162 1.17 -2.34 2.17
CA LEU A 162 1.44 -3.45 3.09
C LEU A 162 1.06 -4.81 2.48
N GLY A 163 -0.18 -4.93 2.00
CA GLY A 163 -0.61 -6.15 1.33
C GLY A 163 0.11 -6.38 0.00
N TYR A 164 0.54 -5.32 -0.68
CA TYR A 164 1.39 -5.48 -1.86
C TYR A 164 2.76 -6.05 -1.50
N GLY A 165 3.38 -5.58 -0.42
CA GLY A 165 4.62 -6.13 0.12
C GLY A 165 4.50 -7.63 0.39
N ILE A 166 3.45 -8.04 1.12
CA ILE A 166 3.19 -9.47 1.39
C ILE A 166 2.98 -10.27 0.12
N GLN A 167 2.17 -9.77 -0.83
CA GLN A 167 1.94 -10.45 -2.11
C GLN A 167 3.24 -10.65 -2.91
N MET A 168 4.19 -9.73 -2.75
CA MET A 168 5.48 -9.74 -3.44
C MET A 168 6.62 -10.33 -2.59
N ASN A 169 6.28 -10.98 -1.46
CA ASN A 169 7.23 -11.61 -0.54
C ASN A 169 8.26 -10.66 0.08
N CYS A 170 7.92 -9.37 0.24
CA CYS A 170 8.75 -8.45 1.02
C CYS A 170 8.51 -8.67 2.51
N ARG A 171 9.60 -8.70 3.29
CA ARG A 171 9.51 -8.65 4.76
C ARG A 171 8.97 -7.29 5.21
N LEU A 172 7.89 -7.27 5.97
CA LEU A 172 7.32 -6.03 6.48
C LEU A 172 8.03 -5.56 7.76
N HIS A 173 8.29 -4.27 7.83
CA HIS A 173 8.80 -3.57 9.01
C HIS A 173 7.88 -2.41 9.35
N TRP A 174 7.46 -2.33 10.61
CA TRP A 174 6.63 -1.24 11.10
C TRP A 174 7.48 -0.19 11.81
N LEU A 175 7.33 1.08 11.46
CA LEU A 175 7.92 2.21 12.18
C LEU A 175 6.89 2.77 13.14
N ASP A 176 7.22 2.71 14.42
CA ASP A 176 6.45 3.35 15.48
C ASP A 176 6.80 4.85 15.60
N LEU A 177 6.69 5.53 14.45
CA LEU A 177 6.86 6.98 14.32
C LEU A 177 5.56 7.54 13.75
N PRO A 178 4.70 8.14 14.59
CA PRO A 178 3.40 8.60 14.13
C PRO A 178 3.55 9.75 13.13
N SER A 179 2.67 9.76 12.13
CA SER A 179 2.45 10.96 11.30
C SER A 179 1.32 11.80 11.87
N THR A 180 1.41 13.11 11.73
CA THR A 180 0.28 14.01 12.01
C THR A 180 -0.59 14.17 10.78
N GLN A 181 -1.86 14.56 10.97
CA GLN A 181 -2.79 14.89 9.90
C GLN A 181 -3.44 16.26 10.14
N ASN A 182 -3.58 17.05 9.07
CA ASN A 182 -4.40 18.25 9.03
C ASN A 182 -5.60 17.99 8.10
N LEU A 183 -6.81 18.27 8.63
CA LEU A 183 -8.10 18.03 7.97
C LEU A 183 -8.90 19.33 7.73
N ASP A 184 -8.30 20.51 7.92
CA ASP A 184 -9.01 21.79 7.96
C ASP A 184 -9.68 22.13 6.61
N ALA A 185 -9.17 21.57 5.52
CA ALA A 185 -9.72 21.72 4.18
C ALA A 185 -10.96 20.84 3.89
N LEU A 186 -11.36 19.98 4.83
CA LEU A 186 -12.51 19.08 4.71
C LEU A 186 -13.76 19.66 5.40
N SER A 187 -14.95 19.26 4.93
CA SER A 187 -16.20 19.51 5.66
C SER A 187 -16.24 18.74 6.98
N MET A 188 -17.02 19.19 7.97
CA MET A 188 -17.15 18.51 9.27
C MET A 188 -17.47 17.01 9.14
N GLU A 189 -18.37 16.65 8.22
CA GLU A 189 -18.75 15.26 7.95
C GLU A 189 -17.57 14.45 7.35
N GLN A 190 -16.78 15.07 6.48
CA GLN A 190 -15.58 14.46 5.91
C GLN A 190 -14.48 14.30 6.96
N GLN A 191 -14.30 15.30 7.85
CA GLN A 191 -13.34 15.23 8.96
C GLN A 191 -13.67 14.07 9.90
N GLN A 192 -14.95 13.93 10.29
CA GLN A 192 -15.38 12.84 11.16
C GLN A 192 -15.09 11.46 10.55
N ARG A 193 -15.36 11.28 9.25
CA ARG A 193 -15.03 10.04 8.54
C ARG A 193 -13.54 9.76 8.48
N GLU A 194 -12.73 10.77 8.15
CA GLU A 194 -11.27 10.59 8.08
C GLU A 194 -10.69 10.31 9.48
N GLN A 195 -11.26 10.89 10.54
CA GLN A 195 -10.85 10.60 11.91
C GLN A 195 -11.12 9.13 12.29
N ILE A 196 -12.32 8.62 12.00
CA ILE A 196 -12.68 7.20 12.23
C ILE A 196 -11.74 6.26 11.46
N GLU A 197 -11.51 6.55 10.18
CA GLU A 197 -10.61 5.77 9.33
C GLU A 197 -9.16 5.84 9.85
N TRP A 198 -8.69 7.01 10.30
CA TRP A 198 -7.35 7.23 10.83
C TRP A 198 -7.13 6.47 12.14
N GLU A 199 -8.08 6.56 13.09
CA GLU A 199 -8.04 5.82 14.34
C GLU A 199 -7.98 4.33 14.10
N ARG A 200 -8.82 3.82 13.18
CA ARG A 200 -8.80 2.40 12.84
C ARG A 200 -7.47 1.96 12.23
N ARG A 201 -6.84 2.78 11.37
CA ARG A 201 -5.51 2.48 10.83
C ARG A 201 -4.44 2.45 11.91
N ARG A 202 -4.53 3.31 12.93
CA ARG A 202 -3.61 3.31 14.07
C ARG A 202 -3.73 2.03 14.89
N GLU A 203 -4.96 1.62 15.21
CA GLU A 203 -5.21 0.35 15.90
C GLU A 203 -4.65 -0.85 15.14
N LEU A 204 -4.91 -0.90 13.82
CA LEU A 204 -4.38 -1.96 12.96
C LEU A 204 -2.85 -1.91 12.85
N GLY A 205 -2.25 -0.72 12.86
CA GLY A 205 -0.79 -0.53 12.91
C GLY A 205 -0.18 -1.09 14.19
N GLN A 206 -0.82 -0.86 15.35
CA GLN A 206 -0.40 -1.45 16.63
C GLN A 206 -0.51 -2.97 16.62
N GLN A 207 -1.61 -3.53 16.09
CA GLN A 207 -1.75 -4.97 15.93
C GLN A 207 -0.68 -5.55 15.00
N LEU A 208 -0.39 -4.86 13.88
CA LEU A 208 0.66 -5.26 12.94
C LEU A 208 2.02 -5.31 13.62
N GLN A 209 2.36 -4.30 14.43
CA GLN A 209 3.60 -4.28 15.19
C GLN A 209 3.73 -5.51 16.10
N GLN A 210 2.66 -5.87 16.80
CA GLN A 210 2.63 -7.03 17.71
C GLN A 210 2.84 -8.36 16.98
N VAL A 211 2.36 -8.50 15.74
CA VAL A 211 2.44 -9.75 14.96
C VAL A 211 3.54 -9.75 13.90
N SER A 212 4.33 -8.67 13.78
CA SER A 212 5.28 -8.46 12.68
C SER A 212 6.37 -9.54 12.54
N HIS A 213 6.64 -10.28 13.62
CA HIS A 213 7.62 -11.36 13.65
C HIS A 213 7.02 -12.74 13.34
N ASP A 214 5.69 -12.88 13.33
CA ASP A 214 4.98 -14.10 12.98
C ASP A 214 4.30 -13.92 11.61
N GLU A 215 4.87 -14.53 10.58
CA GLU A 215 4.37 -14.43 9.21
C GLU A 215 2.91 -14.89 9.07
N ARG A 216 2.50 -15.92 9.82
CA ARG A 216 1.14 -16.44 9.77
C ARG A 216 0.17 -15.47 10.42
N ALA A 217 0.51 -14.96 11.60
CA ALA A 217 -0.32 -13.98 12.30
C ALA A 217 -0.42 -12.67 11.52
N LEU A 218 0.68 -12.20 10.94
CA LEU A 218 0.72 -11.04 10.04
C LEU A 218 -0.17 -11.24 8.82
N ARG A 219 -0.05 -12.38 8.13
CA ARG A 219 -0.89 -12.69 6.97
C ARG A 219 -2.36 -12.75 7.34
N ASN A 220 -2.70 -13.36 8.47
CA ASN A 220 -4.08 -13.43 8.97
C ASN A 220 -4.67 -12.06 9.30
N LEU A 221 -3.88 -11.14 9.87
CA LEU A 221 -4.30 -9.77 10.15
C LEU A 221 -4.67 -9.01 8.87
N LEU A 222 -3.90 -9.22 7.80
CA LEU A 222 -4.07 -8.52 6.53
C LEU A 222 -5.08 -9.21 5.60
N LEU A 223 -5.28 -10.52 5.72
CA LEU A 223 -6.13 -11.32 4.83
C LEU A 223 -7.51 -10.71 4.55
N PRO A 224 -8.28 -10.22 5.55
CA PRO A 224 -9.62 -9.67 5.30
C PRO A 224 -9.63 -8.46 4.36
N TYR A 225 -8.53 -7.71 4.33
CA TYR A 225 -8.41 -6.44 3.62
C TYR A 225 -7.83 -6.57 2.22
N TRP A 226 -6.95 -7.57 2.01
CA TRP A 226 -6.29 -7.78 0.72
C TRP A 226 -6.67 -9.07 0.00
N GLY A 227 -7.22 -10.08 0.67
CA GLY A 227 -7.72 -11.31 0.03
C GLY A 227 -6.64 -12.10 -0.71
N PHE A 228 -5.50 -12.38 -0.09
CA PHE A 228 -4.36 -13.04 -0.76
C PHE A 228 -4.67 -14.42 -1.34
N ASP A 229 -5.71 -15.09 -0.84
CA ASP A 229 -6.25 -16.37 -1.27
C ASP A 229 -7.34 -16.25 -2.36
N HIS A 230 -7.73 -15.03 -2.72
CA HIS A 230 -8.71 -14.73 -3.76
C HIS A 230 -8.07 -14.34 -5.11
N VAL A 231 -6.74 -14.42 -5.23
CA VAL A 231 -6.05 -14.09 -6.49
C VAL A 231 -6.49 -15.07 -7.59
N LEU A 232 -7.06 -14.52 -8.66
CA LEU A 232 -7.58 -15.28 -9.78
C LEU A 232 -6.48 -15.56 -10.80
N SER A 233 -6.56 -16.73 -11.43
CA SER A 233 -5.77 -17.00 -12.64
C SER A 233 -6.21 -16.08 -13.78
N PRO A 234 -5.36 -15.83 -14.80
CA PRO A 234 -5.75 -15.05 -15.97
C PRO A 234 -7.02 -15.57 -16.66
N ALA A 235 -7.20 -16.90 -16.70
CA ALA A 235 -8.39 -17.53 -17.27
C ALA A 235 -9.65 -17.25 -16.42
N ALA A 236 -9.54 -17.37 -15.10
CA ALA A 236 -10.66 -17.09 -14.18
C ALA A 236 -11.03 -15.60 -14.19
N MET A 237 -10.05 -14.70 -14.21
CA MET A 237 -10.28 -13.26 -14.35
C MET A 237 -10.99 -12.93 -15.67
N ARG A 238 -10.53 -13.52 -16.78
CA ARG A 238 -11.18 -13.32 -18.09
C ARG A 238 -12.63 -13.80 -18.06
N ALA A 239 -12.89 -14.98 -17.50
CA ALA A 239 -14.25 -15.51 -17.37
C ALA A 239 -15.16 -14.57 -16.56
N LEU A 240 -14.63 -13.99 -15.48
CA LEU A 240 -15.35 -13.04 -14.64
C LEU A 240 -15.67 -11.71 -15.35
N LEU A 241 -14.78 -11.23 -16.23
CA LEU A 241 -14.97 -9.95 -16.93
C LEU A 241 -15.92 -10.04 -18.12
N ILE A 242 -16.16 -11.23 -18.67
CA ILE A 242 -17.04 -11.46 -19.82
C ILE A 242 -18.42 -12.00 -19.44
N SER A 243 -18.62 -12.42 -18.19
CA SER A 243 -19.91 -12.85 -17.63
C SER A 243 -20.86 -11.67 -17.38
#